data_AF-A0A1L8RG91-F1
#
_entry.id   AF-A0A1L8RG91-F1
#
_cell.length_a   1.000
_cell.length_b   1.000
_cell.length_c   1.000
_cell.angle_alpha   90.00
_cell.angle_beta   90.00
_cell.angle_gamma   90.00
#
_symmetry.space_group_name_H-M   'P 1'
#
loop_
_entity.id
_entity.type
_entity.pdbx_description
1 polymer ?
#
loop_
_entity_poly.entity_id
_entity_poly.type
_entity_poly.pdbx_seq_one_letter_code
_entity_poly.pdbx_strand_id
1 'polypeptide(L)'
;MNKKEHLMVVAMEECAEIQQAIAKSLRFGLQDHRPETPTVTNEQEILTEYYQLMAVMEMLQQEGLHQPDSEVIQQIKQQKKAKVLKYMAYAKEQGCIS
;
A
#
# COMPACT_ATOMS: atom_id res chain seq x y z
N MET A 1 -18.96 10.10 15.62
CA MET A 1 -18.16 9.08 14.94
C MET A 1 -18.26 7.79 15.73
N ASN A 2 -18.79 6.72 15.15
CA ASN A 2 -18.75 5.38 15.76
C ASN A 2 -17.37 4.72 15.53
N LYS A 3 -17.13 3.57 16.16
CA LYS A 3 -15.83 2.86 16.07
C LYS A 3 -15.45 2.52 14.62
N LYS A 4 -16.39 2.05 13.81
CA LYS A 4 -16.15 1.72 12.40
C LYS A 4 -15.76 2.95 11.59
N GLU A 5 -16.48 4.05 11.76
CA GLU A 5 -16.16 5.33 11.10
C GLU A 5 -14.77 5.84 11.52
N HIS A 6 -14.39 5.69 12.79
CA HIS A 6 -13.06 6.06 13.27
C HIS A 6 -11.97 5.21 12.62
N LEU A 7 -12.15 3.89 12.55
CA LEU A 7 -11.19 3.02 11.85
C LEU A 7 -11.12 3.31 10.35
N MET A 8 -12.20 3.76 9.72
CA MET A 8 -12.16 4.20 8.32
C MET A 8 -11.31 5.46 8.15
N VAL A 9 -11.37 6.40 9.10
CA VAL A 9 -10.48 7.58 9.10
C VAL A 9 -9.02 7.15 9.26
N VAL A 10 -8.72 6.27 10.23
CA VAL A 10 -7.35 5.76 10.41
C VAL A 10 -6.86 5.02 9.16
N ALA A 11 -7.69 4.20 8.53
CA ALA A 11 -7.32 3.52 7.28
C ALA A 11 -6.98 4.52 6.15
N MET A 12 -7.65 5.67 6.11
CA MET A 12 -7.31 6.75 5.17
C MET A 12 -5.96 7.40 5.49
N GLU A 13 -5.64 7.60 6.77
CA GLU A 13 -4.35 8.13 7.22
C GLU A 13 -3.21 7.19 6.80
N GLU A 14 -3.34 5.90 7.09
CA GLU A 14 -2.35 4.87 6.72
C GLU A 14 -2.17 4.76 5.20
N CYS A 15 -3.24 5.00 4.42
CA CYS A 15 -3.14 5.11 2.96
C CYS A 15 -2.29 6.31 2.51
N ALA A 16 -2.38 7.44 3.23
CA ALA A 16 -1.58 8.62 2.93
C ALA A 16 -0.11 8.43 3.36
N GLU A 17 0.13 7.71 4.46
CA GLU A 17 1.47 7.42 4.97
C GLU A 17 2.23 6.46 4.04
N ILE A 18 1.63 5.36 3.61
CA ILE A 18 2.27 4.46 2.63
C ILE A 18 2.52 5.17 1.30
N GLN A 19 1.59 6.04 0.85
CA GLN A 19 1.80 6.87 -0.34
C GLN A 19 3.02 7.77 -0.16
N GLN A 20 3.16 8.42 1.01
CA GLN A 20 4.28 9.29 1.32
C GLN A 20 5.60 8.53 1.37
N ALA A 21 5.63 7.34 1.98
CA ALA A 21 6.81 6.48 2.07
C ALA A 21 7.30 6.01 0.68
N ILE A 22 6.37 5.60 -0.19
CA ILE A 22 6.70 5.24 -1.59
C ILE A 22 7.24 6.45 -2.35
N ALA A 23 6.60 7.62 -2.23
CA ALA A 23 7.04 8.83 -2.90
C ALA A 23 8.46 9.26 -2.46
N LYS A 24 8.75 9.18 -1.15
CA LYS A 24 10.10 9.43 -0.60
C LYS A 24 11.12 8.44 -1.17
N SER A 25 10.79 7.15 -1.17
CA SER A 25 11.65 6.09 -1.71
C SER A 25 11.98 6.29 -3.18
N LEU A 26 11.02 6.75 -4.00
CA LEU A 26 11.26 7.06 -5.41
C LEU A 26 12.16 8.29 -5.59
N ARG A 27 12.10 9.26 -4.67
CA ARG A 27 12.90 10.49 -4.74
C ARG A 27 14.34 10.30 -4.27
N PHE A 28 14.54 9.48 -3.25
CA PHE A 28 15.81 9.39 -2.52
C PHE A 28 16.48 8.02 -2.59
N GLY A 29 15.74 6.98 -3.03
CA GLY A 29 16.21 5.61 -3.08
C GLY A 29 15.78 4.79 -1.88
N LEU A 30 15.65 3.48 -2.07
CA LEU A 30 15.15 2.54 -1.07
C LEU A 30 16.06 2.38 0.15
N GLN A 31 17.37 2.52 -0.04
CA GLN A 31 18.38 2.36 1.01
C GLN A 31 18.75 3.67 1.71
N ASP A 32 18.20 4.80 1.25
CA ASP A 32 18.35 6.07 1.97
C ASP A 32 17.45 6.10 3.21
N HIS A 33 17.68 7.06 4.09
CA HIS A 33 16.99 7.22 5.36
C HIS A 33 16.80 8.70 5.69
N ARG A 34 15.85 9.02 6.58
CA ARG A 34 15.72 10.41 7.06
C ARG A 34 16.98 10.80 7.85
N PRO A 35 17.45 12.06 7.75
CA PRO A 35 18.57 12.54 8.56
C PRO A 35 18.34 12.35 10.08
N GLU A 36 17.10 12.44 10.52
CA GLU A 36 16.70 12.35 11.93
C GLU A 36 16.58 10.89 12.43
N THR A 37 16.40 9.93 11.52
CA THR A 37 16.24 8.49 11.85
C THR A 37 17.11 7.63 10.94
N PRO A 38 18.45 7.69 11.08
CA PRO A 38 19.37 7.09 10.13
C PRO A 38 19.39 5.56 10.13
N THR A 39 18.73 4.93 11.09
CA THR A 39 18.69 3.47 11.24
C THR A 39 17.54 2.81 10.48
N VAL A 40 16.60 3.60 9.96
CA VAL A 40 15.41 3.09 9.25
C VAL A 40 15.50 3.50 7.79
N THR A 41 15.61 2.52 6.90
CA THR A 41 15.64 2.76 5.46
C THR A 41 14.25 3.12 4.94
N ASN A 42 14.18 3.81 3.82
CA ASN A 42 12.93 4.13 3.14
C ASN A 42 12.14 2.86 2.77
N GLU A 43 12.83 1.75 2.43
CA GLU A 43 12.21 0.44 2.24
C GLU A 43 11.55 -0.08 3.52
N GLN A 44 12.22 0.03 4.66
CA GLN A 44 11.65 -0.34 5.96
C GLN A 44 10.45 0.54 6.32
N GLU A 45 10.47 1.84 5.98
CA GLU A 45 9.29 2.71 6.13
C GLU A 45 8.12 2.20 5.29
N ILE A 46 8.31 1.91 3.99
CA ILE A 46 7.22 1.37 3.14
C ILE A 46 6.58 0.12 3.76
N LEU A 47 7.41 -0.82 4.22
CA LEU A 47 6.92 -2.06 4.83
C LEU A 47 6.16 -1.80 6.13
N THR A 48 6.64 -0.86 6.94
CA THR A 48 6.00 -0.47 8.19
C THR A 48 4.59 0.07 7.94
N GLU A 49 4.46 1.07 7.07
CA GLU A 49 3.15 1.65 6.73
C GLU A 49 2.22 0.63 6.05
N TYR A 50 2.76 -0.26 5.22
CA TYR A 50 1.98 -1.35 4.61
C TYR A 50 1.35 -2.28 5.66
N TYR A 51 2.13 -2.69 6.67
CA TYR A 51 1.64 -3.59 7.72
C TYR A 51 0.72 -2.88 8.72
N GLN A 52 0.91 -1.58 8.97
CA GLN A 52 -0.04 -0.78 9.74
C GLN A 52 -1.40 -0.67 9.02
N LEU A 53 -1.40 -0.33 7.73
CA LEU A 53 -2.61 -0.34 6.92
C LEU A 53 -3.31 -1.72 6.96
N MET A 54 -2.56 -2.81 6.84
CA MET A 54 -3.12 -4.16 6.97
C MET A 54 -3.80 -4.37 8.33
N ALA A 55 -3.14 -4.01 9.43
CA ALA A 55 -3.69 -4.16 10.77
C ALA A 55 -5.00 -3.38 10.95
N VAL A 56 -5.08 -2.16 10.43
CA VAL A 56 -6.31 -1.36 10.49
C VAL A 56 -7.43 -1.97 9.63
N MET A 57 -7.10 -2.53 8.47
CA MET A 57 -8.07 -3.26 7.64
C MET A 57 -8.59 -4.54 8.33
N GLU A 58 -7.75 -5.25 9.09
CA GLU A 58 -8.17 -6.39 9.92
C GLU A 58 -9.12 -5.95 11.03
N MET A 59 -8.85 -4.82 11.69
CA MET A 59 -9.76 -4.24 12.69
C MET A 59 -11.11 -3.85 12.07
N LEU A 60 -11.12 -3.28 10.86
CA LEU A 60 -12.36 -2.95 10.14
C LEU A 60 -13.19 -4.20 9.84
N GLN A 61 -12.54 -5.32 9.51
CA GLN A 61 -13.22 -6.58 9.27
C GLN A 61 -13.87 -7.13 10.55
N GLN A 62 -13.18 -7.01 11.69
CA GLN A 62 -13.74 -7.34 13.01
C GLN A 62 -14.96 -6.48 13.34
N GLU A 63 -15.00 -5.22 12.88
CA GLU A 63 -16.17 -4.34 13.01
C GLU A 63 -17.27 -4.61 11.97
N GLY A 64 -17.14 -5.66 11.14
CA GLY A 64 -18.17 -6.08 10.18
C GLY A 64 -18.00 -5.47 8.78
N LEU A 65 -16.79 -5.08 8.39
CA LEU A 65 -16.42 -4.92 6.98
C LEU A 65 -16.10 -6.31 6.40
N HIS A 66 -17.13 -7.07 6.04
CA HIS A 66 -16.97 -8.48 5.68
C HIS A 66 -16.07 -8.68 4.46
N GLN A 67 -15.14 -9.62 4.57
CA GLN A 67 -14.35 -10.08 3.42
C GLN A 67 -15.24 -10.91 2.48
N PRO A 68 -15.05 -10.81 1.16
CA PRO A 68 -15.64 -11.76 0.22
C PRO A 68 -14.95 -13.12 0.31
N ASP A 69 -15.53 -14.13 -0.35
CA ASP A 69 -14.96 -15.48 -0.36
C ASP A 69 -13.53 -15.50 -0.94
N SER A 70 -12.74 -16.47 -0.50
CA SER A 70 -11.32 -16.59 -0.86
C SER A 70 -11.09 -16.65 -2.36
N GLU A 71 -11.98 -17.31 -3.11
CA GLU A 71 -11.94 -17.35 -4.58
C GLU A 71 -12.11 -15.96 -5.19
N VAL A 72 -13.09 -15.18 -4.71
CA VAL A 72 -13.33 -13.80 -5.16
C VAL A 72 -12.12 -12.92 -4.86
N ILE A 73 -11.51 -13.06 -3.67
CA ILE A 73 -10.28 -12.33 -3.31
C ILE A 73 -9.15 -12.66 -4.29
N GLN A 74 -8.97 -13.94 -4.65
CA GLN A 74 -7.92 -14.34 -5.60
C GLN A 74 -8.20 -13.79 -7.00
N GLN A 75 -9.45 -13.83 -7.47
CA GLN A 75 -9.84 -13.27 -8.76
C GLN A 75 -9.54 -11.77 -8.83
N ILE A 76 -9.92 -10.98 -7.81
CA ILE A 76 -9.62 -9.55 -7.72
C ILE A 76 -8.11 -9.29 -7.83
N LYS A 77 -7.31 -10.05 -7.06
CA LYS A 77 -5.83 -9.93 -7.08
C LYS A 77 -5.25 -10.28 -8.44
N GLN A 78 -5.69 -11.37 -9.07
CA GLN A 78 -5.21 -11.80 -10.38
C GLN A 78 -5.54 -10.80 -11.48
N GLN A 79 -6.78 -10.29 -11.51
CA GLN A 79 -7.20 -9.28 -12.46
C GLN A 79 -6.39 -7.99 -12.34
N LYS A 80 -6.15 -7.51 -11.10
CA LYS A 80 -5.30 -6.33 -10.86
C LYS A 80 -3.86 -6.57 -11.35
N LYS A 81 -3.26 -7.72 -11.04
CA LYS A 81 -1.90 -8.09 -11.50
C LYS A 81 -1.82 -8.13 -13.02
N ALA A 82 -2.75 -8.82 -13.68
CA ALA A 82 -2.80 -8.90 -15.14
C ALA A 82 -2.92 -7.51 -15.79
N LYS A 83 -3.77 -6.63 -15.23
CA LYS A 83 -3.91 -5.25 -15.70
C LYS A 83 -2.60 -4.46 -15.54
N VAL A 84 -1.94 -4.56 -14.39
CA VAL A 84 -0.65 -3.88 -14.15
C VAL A 84 0.40 -4.35 -15.16
N LEU A 85 0.57 -5.67 -15.35
CA LEU A 85 1.54 -6.22 -16.30
C LEU A 85 1.26 -5.78 -17.74
N LYS A 86 -0.01 -5.75 -18.16
CA LYS A 86 -0.42 -5.24 -19.47
C LYS A 86 0.04 -3.80 -19.70
N TYR A 87 -0.24 -2.90 -18.76
CA TYR A 87 0.13 -1.49 -18.89
C TYR A 87 1.64 -1.25 -18.69
N MET A 88 2.33 -2.11 -17.94
CA MET A 88 3.78 -2.07 -17.83
C MET A 88 4.45 -2.44 -19.15
N ALA A 89 3.98 -3.50 -19.83
CA ALA A 89 4.46 -3.86 -21.17
C ALA A 89 4.23 -2.71 -22.17
N TYR A 90 3.03 -2.13 -22.17
CA TYR A 90 2.72 -0.94 -22.97
C TYR A 90 3.63 0.25 -22.66
N ALA A 91 3.86 0.58 -21.39
CA ALA A 91 4.75 1.67 -20.99
C ALA A 91 6.20 1.44 -21.45
N LYS A 92 6.67 0.19 -21.45
CA LYS A 92 7.98 -0.19 -21.97
C LYS A 92 8.06 -0.03 -23.50
N GLU A 93 7.02 -0.44 -24.24
CA GLU A 93 6.92 -0.22 -25.69
C GLU A 93 6.94 1.27 -26.06
N GLN A 94 6.35 2.13 -25.22
CA GLN A 94 6.36 3.59 -25.38
C GLN A 94 7.65 4.25 -24.88
N GLY A 95 8.62 3.49 -24.32
CA GLY A 95 9.86 4.03 -23.76
C GLY A 95 9.69 4.86 -22.49
N CYS A 96 8.54 4.75 -21.80
CA CYS A 96 8.29 5.46 -20.53
C CYS A 96 9.03 4.82 -19.34
N ILE A 97 9.31 3.51 -19.43
CA ILE A 97 10.06 2.74 -18.44
C ILE A 97 11.04 1.80 -19.17
N SER A 98 12.15 1.45 -18.52
CA SER A 98 13.22 0.62 -19.08
C SER A 98 12.96 -0.88 -19.03
#